data_AF-A0A432IP19-F1
#
_entry.id   AF-A0A432IP19-F1
#
_cell.length_a   1.000
_cell.length_b   1.000
_cell.length_c   1.000
_cell.angle_alpha   90.00
_cell.angle_beta   90.00
_cell.angle_gamma   90.00
#
_symmetry.space_group_name_H-M   'P 1'
#
loop_
_entity.id
_entity.type
_entity.pdbx_description
1 polymer ?
#
loop_
_entity_poly.entity_id
_entity_poly.type
_entity_poly.pdbx_seq_one_letter_code
_entity_poly.pdbx_strand_id
1 'polypeptide(L)'
;VYLPGAGFFIIPLFIGLLMFHISIYSKKSEQKRTILFSLLVIPVLLIFVPLIQMFPVGLGLKMTAISTVLTILILGILLPVFAGYKEVKSLSNLFLLLSVLAFISAGFTSKYSKDRRKPNSILYVLDADQNKAYWASYDKKTDRFTQQFLGDDPTEGTFTDKITGSKYGTNFNLYKTAKITDIAIPQVEILKDTIIDRYRNIHLKIIPEKHVNRLELISKDDLHFKTFILNGEALKGKQEKEFIFDTLKNKHILSYFFTENDTIIDLSFSIPEKEDPDMELFEASYDLFKNAKIKTVKPNIILRDSIMMPTPFVLNDAVLVKKSINFD
;
A
#
# COMPACT_ATOMS: atom_id res chain seq x y z
N VAL A 1 3.42 -16.39 17.04
CA VAL A 1 3.20 -16.98 15.69
C VAL A 1 2.58 -15.91 14.81
N TYR A 2 3.31 -15.33 13.86
CA TYR A 2 2.92 -14.07 13.22
C TYR A 2 2.00 -14.20 12.00
N LEU A 3 1.80 -15.40 11.46
CA LEU A 3 0.90 -15.69 10.34
C LEU A 3 0.20 -17.04 10.57
N PRO A 4 -0.93 -17.09 11.30
CA PRO A 4 -1.63 -18.35 11.57
C PRO A 4 -2.06 -19.06 10.27
N GLY A 5 -2.41 -18.30 9.23
CA GLY A 5 -2.71 -18.85 7.91
C GLY A 5 -1.52 -19.47 7.17
N ALA A 6 -0.27 -19.14 7.53
CA ALA A 6 0.89 -19.80 6.94
C ALA A 6 1.00 -21.29 7.36
N GLY A 7 0.26 -21.71 8.38
CA GLY A 7 0.16 -23.12 8.76
C GLY A 7 -0.31 -24.04 7.62
N PHE A 8 -1.12 -23.53 6.68
CA PHE A 8 -1.57 -24.32 5.53
C PHE A 8 -0.44 -24.76 4.59
N PHE A 9 0.74 -24.12 4.64
CA PHE A 9 1.93 -24.54 3.87
C PHE A 9 2.49 -25.90 4.33
N ILE A 10 2.07 -26.40 5.49
CA ILE A 10 2.45 -27.73 5.95
C ILE A 10 1.80 -28.85 5.10
N ILE A 11 0.65 -28.57 4.49
CA ILE A 11 -0.11 -29.51 3.64
C ILE A 11 0.69 -29.91 2.40
N PRO A 12 1.12 -28.97 1.52
CA PRO A 12 1.93 -29.31 0.35
C PRO A 12 3.23 -30.02 0.72
N LEU A 13 3.86 -29.64 1.84
CA LEU A 13 5.08 -30.28 2.34
C LEU A 13 4.83 -31.76 2.69
N PHE A 14 3.84 -32.05 3.53
CA PHE A 14 3.55 -33.43 3.93
C PHE A 14 3.07 -34.28 2.77
N ILE A 15 2.27 -33.73 1.86
CA ILE A 15 1.84 -34.44 0.65
C ILE A 15 3.05 -34.76 -0.24
N GLY A 16 3.96 -33.81 -0.44
CA GLY A 16 5.21 -34.04 -1.16
C GLY A 16 6.07 -35.14 -0.53
N LEU A 17 6.26 -35.10 0.79
CA LEU A 17 7.00 -36.14 1.53
C LEU A 17 6.32 -37.51 1.45
N LEU A 18 5.00 -37.57 1.53
CA LEU A 18 4.23 -38.80 1.41
C LEU A 18 4.38 -39.40 0.00
N MET A 19 4.25 -38.57 -1.05
CA MET A 19 4.46 -39.02 -2.43
C MET A 19 5.90 -39.50 -2.66
N PHE A 20 6.88 -38.80 -2.09
CA PHE A 20 8.28 -39.22 -2.12
C PHE A 20 8.49 -40.57 -1.43
N HIS A 21 7.95 -40.75 -0.22
CA HIS A 21 8.00 -42.01 0.51
C HIS A 21 7.37 -43.16 -0.31
N ILE A 22 6.17 -42.95 -0.85
CA ILE A 22 5.50 -43.93 -1.70
C ILE A 22 6.35 -44.24 -2.96
N SER A 23 7.03 -43.25 -3.54
CA SER A 23 7.85 -43.45 -4.73
C SER A 23 9.04 -44.37 -4.46
N ILE A 24 9.63 -44.33 -3.28
CA ILE A 24 10.78 -45.18 -2.89
C ILE A 24 10.32 -46.60 -2.53
N TYR A 25 9.27 -46.75 -1.74
CA TYR A 25 8.96 -48.02 -1.07
C TYR A 25 7.81 -48.81 -1.71
N SER A 26 6.97 -48.20 -2.56
CA SER A 26 5.80 -48.86 -3.12
C SER A 26 6.13 -49.72 -4.35
N LYS A 27 5.74 -51.00 -4.31
CA LYS A 27 5.77 -51.93 -5.45
C LYS A 27 4.52 -51.85 -6.35
N LYS A 28 3.63 -50.87 -6.13
CA LYS A 28 2.42 -50.69 -6.94
C LYS A 28 2.78 -50.40 -8.40
N SER A 29 1.93 -50.81 -9.34
CA SER A 29 2.09 -50.44 -10.75
C SER A 29 2.05 -48.92 -10.92
N GLU A 30 2.80 -48.42 -11.91
CA GLU A 30 2.88 -47.00 -12.28
C GLU A 30 1.51 -46.32 -12.33
N GLN A 31 0.54 -46.96 -12.99
CA GLN A 31 -0.83 -46.46 -13.13
C GLN A 31 -1.53 -46.24 -11.77
N LYS A 32 -1.43 -47.21 -10.85
CA LYS A 32 -2.06 -47.09 -9.52
C LYS A 32 -1.37 -46.02 -8.68
N ARG A 33 -0.07 -45.80 -8.89
CA ARG A 33 0.69 -44.75 -8.21
C ARG A 33 0.29 -43.36 -8.72
N THR A 34 0.16 -43.18 -10.04
CA THR A 34 -0.32 -41.92 -10.63
C THR A 34 -1.69 -41.54 -10.10
N ILE A 35 -2.65 -42.47 -10.09
CA ILE A 35 -4.01 -42.22 -9.57
C ILE A 35 -3.97 -41.79 -8.09
N LEU A 36 -3.14 -42.46 -7.28
CA LEU A 36 -2.98 -42.12 -5.87
C LEU A 36 -2.38 -40.71 -5.70
N PHE A 37 -1.34 -40.38 -6.47
CA PHE A 37 -0.74 -39.04 -6.42
C PHE A 37 -1.71 -37.96 -6.87
N SER A 38 -2.50 -38.21 -7.93
CA SER A 38 -3.56 -37.29 -8.35
C SER A 38 -4.55 -37.01 -7.23
N LEU A 39 -4.99 -38.04 -6.49
CA LEU A 39 -5.90 -37.88 -5.35
C LEU A 39 -5.26 -37.08 -4.20
N LEU A 40 -4.00 -37.39 -3.88
CA LEU A 40 -3.27 -36.73 -2.80
C LEU A 40 -3.06 -35.24 -3.06
N VAL A 41 -2.94 -34.81 -4.33
CA VAL A 41 -2.70 -33.39 -4.66
C VAL A 41 -3.98 -32.55 -4.67
N ILE A 42 -5.18 -33.15 -4.69
CA ILE A 42 -6.47 -32.42 -4.70
C ILE A 42 -6.57 -31.36 -3.59
N PRO A 43 -6.27 -31.65 -2.30
CA PRO A 43 -6.33 -30.64 -1.24
C PRO A 43 -5.35 -29.48 -1.47
N VAL A 44 -4.17 -29.76 -2.04
CA VAL A 44 -3.20 -28.70 -2.39
C VAL A 44 -3.80 -27.78 -3.45
N LEU A 45 -4.42 -28.33 -4.49
CA LEU A 45 -5.03 -27.53 -5.55
C LEU A 45 -6.18 -26.67 -5.03
N LEU A 46 -7.08 -27.24 -4.24
CA LEU A 46 -8.24 -26.53 -3.69
C LEU A 46 -7.83 -25.35 -2.80
N ILE A 47 -6.75 -25.49 -2.03
CA ILE A 47 -6.28 -24.44 -1.12
C ILE A 47 -5.42 -23.41 -1.86
N PHE A 48 -4.45 -23.85 -2.68
CA PHE A 48 -3.40 -22.97 -3.19
C PHE A 48 -3.73 -22.32 -4.54
N VAL A 49 -4.57 -22.93 -5.39
CA VAL A 49 -4.94 -22.33 -6.68
C VAL A 49 -5.68 -21.00 -6.50
N PRO A 50 -6.68 -20.86 -5.59
CA PRO A 50 -7.32 -19.57 -5.34
C PRO A 50 -6.34 -18.49 -4.87
N LEU A 51 -5.33 -18.88 -4.08
CA LEU A 51 -4.33 -17.95 -3.55
C LEU A 51 -3.48 -17.30 -4.63
N ILE A 52 -3.21 -18.00 -5.74
CA ILE A 52 -2.48 -17.45 -6.90
C ILE A 52 -3.16 -16.16 -7.39
N GLN A 53 -4.49 -16.13 -7.45
CA GLN A 53 -5.25 -14.97 -7.89
C GLN A 53 -5.52 -13.98 -6.74
N MET A 54 -5.87 -14.50 -5.56
CA MET A 54 -6.31 -13.65 -4.44
C MET A 54 -5.19 -12.76 -3.90
N PHE A 55 -3.93 -13.19 -3.92
CA PHE A 55 -2.82 -12.37 -3.43
C PHE A 55 -2.62 -11.09 -4.25
N PRO A 56 -2.47 -11.13 -5.59
CA PRO A 56 -2.40 -9.91 -6.40
C PRO A 56 -3.66 -9.04 -6.30
N VAL A 57 -4.84 -9.63 -6.11
CA VAL A 57 -6.09 -8.87 -5.94
C VAL A 57 -6.07 -8.11 -4.60
N GLY A 58 -5.74 -8.77 -3.50
CA GLY A 58 -5.76 -8.16 -2.15
C GLY A 58 -4.54 -7.32 -1.82
N LEU A 59 -3.40 -7.57 -2.46
CA LEU A 59 -2.14 -6.87 -2.20
C LEU A 59 -1.74 -5.94 -3.37
N GLY A 60 -2.42 -6.01 -4.51
CA GLY A 60 -2.10 -5.24 -5.70
C GLY A 60 -1.08 -5.93 -6.63
N LEU A 61 -1.03 -5.43 -7.86
CA LEU A 61 -0.23 -6.00 -8.95
C LEU A 61 1.29 -6.04 -8.67
N LYS A 62 1.79 -5.25 -7.71
CA LYS A 62 3.20 -5.31 -7.29
C LYS A 62 3.57 -6.67 -6.67
N MET A 63 2.60 -7.44 -6.18
CA MET A 63 2.82 -8.72 -5.49
C MET A 63 2.61 -9.96 -6.37
N THR A 64 2.62 -9.81 -7.71
CA THR A 64 2.55 -10.95 -8.64
C THR A 64 3.68 -11.97 -8.44
N ALA A 65 4.81 -11.55 -7.86
CA ALA A 65 5.89 -12.46 -7.46
C ALA A 65 5.41 -13.58 -6.51
N ILE A 66 4.46 -13.30 -5.61
CA ILE A 66 3.87 -14.31 -4.71
C ILE A 66 3.13 -15.37 -5.54
N SER A 67 2.35 -14.94 -6.53
CA SER A 67 1.65 -15.86 -7.46
C SER A 67 2.63 -16.74 -8.22
N THR A 68 3.78 -16.20 -8.63
CA THR A 68 4.85 -16.99 -9.29
C THR A 68 5.38 -18.08 -8.36
N VAL A 69 5.72 -17.75 -7.11
CA VAL A 69 6.21 -18.73 -6.12
C VAL A 69 5.17 -19.82 -5.87
N LEU A 70 3.90 -19.46 -5.69
CA LEU A 70 2.82 -20.44 -5.48
C LEU A 70 2.60 -21.34 -6.70
N THR A 71 2.70 -20.77 -7.91
CA THR A 71 2.60 -21.55 -9.15
C THR A 71 3.74 -22.56 -9.26
N ILE A 72 4.97 -22.15 -8.95
CA ILE A 72 6.14 -23.06 -8.94
C ILE A 72 5.93 -24.18 -7.91
N LEU A 73 5.46 -23.86 -6.70
CA LEU A 73 5.17 -24.85 -5.67
C LEU A 73 4.14 -25.89 -6.13
N ILE A 74 3.02 -25.44 -6.71
CA ILE A 74 1.96 -26.33 -7.22
C ILE A 74 2.49 -27.22 -8.36
N LEU A 75 3.17 -26.61 -9.34
CA LEU A 75 3.72 -27.36 -10.47
C LEU A 75 4.79 -28.36 -10.02
N GLY A 76 5.63 -27.99 -9.06
CA GLY A 76 6.64 -28.88 -8.46
C GLY A 76 6.02 -30.10 -7.79
N ILE A 77 4.94 -29.91 -7.03
CA ILE A 77 4.19 -31.00 -6.37
C ILE A 77 3.46 -31.88 -7.39
N LEU A 78 3.04 -31.32 -8.53
CA LEU A 78 2.42 -32.09 -9.61
C LEU A 78 3.42 -32.88 -10.47
N LEU A 79 4.74 -32.63 -10.36
CA LEU A 79 5.74 -33.32 -11.17
C LEU A 79 5.66 -34.86 -11.07
N PRO A 80 5.56 -35.50 -9.89
CA PRO A 80 5.43 -36.95 -9.79
C PRO A 80 4.13 -37.47 -10.42
N VAL A 81 3.08 -36.66 -10.48
CA VAL A 81 1.82 -36.99 -11.18
C VAL A 81 2.07 -37.00 -12.69
N PHE A 82 2.70 -35.95 -13.23
CA PHE A 82 2.99 -35.84 -14.65
C PHE A 82 4.00 -36.88 -15.15
N ALA A 83 5.01 -37.22 -14.34
CA ALA A 83 5.99 -38.26 -14.65
C ALA A 83 5.37 -39.65 -14.86
N GLY A 84 4.20 -39.91 -14.26
CA GLY A 84 3.49 -41.18 -14.39
C GLY A 84 2.68 -41.35 -15.69
N TYR A 85 2.62 -40.34 -16.56
CA TYR A 85 1.92 -40.43 -17.86
C TYR A 85 2.87 -40.89 -18.97
N LYS A 86 2.42 -41.85 -19.79
CA LYS A 86 3.23 -42.38 -20.91
C LYS A 86 3.37 -41.40 -22.09
N GLU A 87 2.34 -40.57 -22.34
CA GLU A 87 2.30 -39.65 -23.49
C GLU A 87 2.46 -38.18 -23.10
N VAL A 88 3.55 -37.85 -22.41
CA VAL A 88 3.82 -36.48 -21.94
C VAL A 88 3.87 -35.47 -23.11
N LYS A 89 4.30 -35.90 -24.31
CA LYS A 89 4.33 -35.02 -25.51
C LYS A 89 2.93 -34.57 -25.96
N SER A 90 1.98 -35.50 -26.02
CA SER A 90 0.60 -35.18 -26.42
C SER A 90 -0.04 -34.22 -25.41
N LEU A 91 0.16 -34.51 -24.12
CA LEU A 91 -0.34 -33.66 -23.03
C LEU A 91 0.32 -32.26 -23.03
N SER A 92 1.63 -32.19 -23.31
CA SER A 92 2.35 -30.92 -23.47
C SER A 92 1.81 -30.10 -24.64
N ASN A 93 1.55 -30.74 -25.79
CA ASN A 93 0.96 -30.06 -26.95
C ASN A 93 -0.45 -29.53 -26.64
N LEU A 94 -1.25 -30.30 -25.89
CA LEU A 94 -2.57 -29.86 -25.44
C LEU A 94 -2.46 -28.64 -24.52
N PHE A 95 -1.60 -28.66 -23.50
CA PHE A 95 -1.43 -27.51 -22.60
C PHE A 95 -0.85 -26.30 -23.31
N LEU A 96 0.05 -26.49 -24.28
CA LEU A 96 0.54 -25.41 -25.13
C LEU A 96 -0.61 -24.79 -25.94
N LEU A 97 -1.46 -25.61 -26.57
CA LEU A 97 -2.64 -25.13 -27.28
C LEU A 97 -3.59 -24.36 -26.35
N LEU A 98 -3.89 -24.90 -25.17
CA LEU A 98 -4.72 -24.23 -24.16
C LEU A 98 -4.10 -22.91 -23.70
N SER A 99 -2.78 -22.85 -23.53
CA SER A 99 -2.07 -21.61 -23.18
C SER A 99 -2.20 -20.57 -24.29
N VAL A 100 -2.05 -20.95 -25.56
CA VAL A 100 -2.23 -20.04 -26.70
C VAL A 100 -3.66 -19.51 -26.74
N LEU A 101 -4.66 -20.39 -26.60
CA LEU A 101 -6.07 -19.99 -26.56
C LEU A 101 -6.37 -19.04 -25.39
N ALA A 102 -5.79 -19.30 -24.22
CA ALA A 102 -5.91 -18.43 -23.05
C ALA A 102 -5.27 -17.06 -23.29
N PHE A 103 -4.08 -16.99 -23.91
CA PHE A 103 -3.45 -15.71 -24.26
C PHE A 103 -4.26 -14.91 -25.29
N ILE A 104 -4.83 -15.59 -26.29
CA ILE A 104 -5.72 -14.96 -27.27
C ILE A 104 -6.95 -14.38 -26.57
N SER A 105 -7.60 -15.18 -25.70
CA SER A 105 -8.77 -14.74 -24.92
C SER A 105 -8.42 -13.56 -24.00
N ALA A 106 -7.27 -13.60 -23.33
CA ALA A 106 -6.76 -12.51 -22.50
C ALA A 106 -6.52 -11.24 -23.34
N GLY A 107 -5.98 -11.38 -24.56
CA GLY A 107 -5.80 -10.27 -25.50
C GLY A 107 -7.12 -9.55 -25.80
N PHE A 108 -8.17 -10.30 -26.13
CA PHE A 108 -9.50 -9.73 -26.41
C PHE A 108 -10.20 -9.15 -25.18
N THR A 109 -9.94 -9.69 -23.98
CA THR A 109 -10.58 -9.26 -22.73
C THR A 109 -9.78 -8.22 -21.94
N SER A 110 -8.53 -7.94 -22.32
CA SER A 110 -7.60 -7.05 -21.61
C SER A 110 -8.05 -5.59 -21.50
N LYS A 111 -8.98 -5.14 -22.36
CA LYS A 111 -9.50 -3.78 -22.32
C LYS A 111 -10.28 -3.51 -21.03
N TYR A 112 -10.22 -2.26 -20.58
CA TYR A 112 -10.97 -1.79 -19.42
C TYR A 112 -12.48 -1.87 -19.68
N SER A 113 -13.22 -2.24 -18.63
CA SER A 113 -14.67 -2.36 -18.63
C SER A 113 -15.22 -1.97 -17.26
N LYS A 114 -16.55 -2.03 -17.08
CA LYS A 114 -17.19 -1.78 -15.77
C LYS A 114 -16.75 -2.78 -14.69
N ASP A 115 -16.36 -3.99 -15.08
CA ASP A 115 -15.86 -5.05 -14.19
C ASP A 115 -14.33 -5.07 -14.08
N ARG A 116 -13.63 -4.50 -15.07
CA ARG A 116 -12.17 -4.34 -15.10
C ARG A 116 -11.85 -2.86 -15.22
N ARG A 117 -12.12 -2.12 -14.16
CA ARG A 117 -12.03 -0.66 -14.20
C ARG A 117 -10.58 -0.20 -14.25
N LYS A 118 -10.34 0.86 -15.02
CA LYS A 118 -9.05 1.52 -15.10
C LYS A 118 -8.77 2.30 -13.82
N PRO A 119 -7.70 1.99 -13.06
CA PRO A 119 -7.30 2.81 -11.93
C PRO A 119 -6.68 4.13 -12.42
N ASN A 120 -7.05 5.24 -11.80
CA ASN A 120 -6.34 6.51 -11.92
C ASN A 120 -6.41 7.31 -10.61
N SER A 121 -5.51 8.28 -10.47
CA SER A 121 -5.36 9.05 -9.24
C SER A 121 -5.21 10.53 -9.46
N ILE A 122 -5.82 11.32 -8.58
CA ILE A 122 -5.68 12.77 -8.57
C ILE A 122 -5.85 13.32 -7.16
N LEU A 123 -4.97 14.25 -6.81
CA LEU A 123 -4.97 14.95 -5.54
C LEU A 123 -4.71 16.43 -5.79
N TYR A 124 -5.32 17.26 -4.95
CA TYR A 124 -4.88 18.64 -4.80
C TYR A 124 -3.95 18.70 -3.59
N VAL A 125 -2.76 19.24 -3.76
CA VAL A 125 -1.77 19.36 -2.69
C VAL A 125 -1.44 20.84 -2.50
N LEU A 126 -1.70 21.35 -1.31
CA LEU A 126 -1.29 22.69 -0.87
C LEU A 126 -0.08 22.54 0.04
N ASP A 127 1.07 23.05 -0.40
CA ASP A 127 2.25 23.27 0.43
C ASP A 127 2.09 24.62 1.12
N ALA A 128 1.77 24.58 2.42
CA ALA A 128 1.52 25.77 3.22
C ALA A 128 2.80 26.57 3.48
N ASP A 129 3.96 25.90 3.54
CA ASP A 129 5.25 26.54 3.83
C ASP A 129 5.73 27.36 2.64
N GLN A 130 5.63 26.78 1.44
CA GLN A 130 6.02 27.47 0.20
C GLN A 130 4.90 28.33 -0.39
N ASN A 131 3.68 28.25 0.16
CA ASN A 131 2.47 28.81 -0.41
C ASN A 131 2.33 28.44 -1.91
N LYS A 132 2.42 27.14 -2.21
CA LYS A 132 2.27 26.60 -3.58
C LYS A 132 1.24 25.50 -3.60
N ALA A 133 0.54 25.37 -4.72
CA ALA A 133 -0.45 24.31 -4.92
C ALA A 133 -0.13 23.49 -6.16
N TYR A 134 -0.48 22.21 -6.11
CA TYR A 134 -0.24 21.24 -7.17
C TYR A 134 -1.43 20.32 -7.39
N TRP A 135 -1.69 19.99 -8.65
CA TRP A 135 -2.40 18.78 -9.04
C TRP A 135 -1.39 17.66 -9.13
N ALA A 136 -1.61 16.55 -8.43
CA ALA A 136 -0.65 15.45 -8.35
C ALA A 136 -1.30 14.09 -8.57
N SER A 137 -0.57 13.18 -9.21
CA SER A 137 -1.03 11.84 -9.53
C SER A 137 0.06 10.80 -9.30
N TYR A 138 -0.35 9.62 -8.83
CA TYR A 138 0.50 8.43 -8.78
C TYR A 138 0.55 7.70 -10.13
N ASP A 139 -0.21 8.14 -11.13
CA ASP A 139 -0.29 7.49 -12.42
C ASP A 139 0.96 7.80 -13.25
N LYS A 140 1.40 6.85 -14.08
CA LYS A 140 2.59 7.04 -14.93
C LYS A 140 2.32 7.86 -16.19
N LYS A 141 1.05 7.98 -16.59
CA LYS A 141 0.59 8.68 -17.79
C LYS A 141 -0.77 9.30 -17.50
N THR A 142 -1.04 10.44 -18.11
CA THR A 142 -2.36 11.05 -18.07
C THR A 142 -3.39 10.22 -18.82
N ASP A 143 -4.65 10.38 -18.45
CA ASP A 143 -5.77 9.86 -19.19
C ASP A 143 -6.89 10.89 -19.30
N ARG A 144 -7.99 10.52 -19.97
CA ARG A 144 -9.11 11.45 -20.21
C ARG A 144 -9.62 12.11 -18.93
N PHE A 145 -9.56 11.42 -17.79
CA PHE A 145 -9.98 11.98 -16.52
C PHE A 145 -8.88 12.85 -15.89
N THR A 146 -7.64 12.38 -15.82
CA THR A 146 -6.55 13.14 -15.14
C THR A 146 -6.02 14.32 -15.96
N GLN A 147 -6.12 14.26 -17.29
CA GLN A 147 -5.69 15.31 -18.23
C GLN A 147 -6.40 16.65 -17.96
N GLN A 148 -7.64 16.63 -17.46
CA GLN A 148 -8.34 17.88 -17.11
C GLN A 148 -7.66 18.68 -15.97
N PHE A 149 -6.84 18.01 -15.15
CA PHE A 149 -6.09 18.62 -14.04
C PHE A 149 -4.62 18.85 -14.40
N LEU A 150 -4.02 17.86 -15.07
CA LEU A 150 -2.59 17.81 -15.35
C LEU A 150 -2.20 18.44 -16.69
N GLY A 151 -3.16 18.62 -17.61
CA GLY A 151 -2.92 19.09 -18.98
C GLY A 151 -2.27 18.03 -19.87
N ASP A 152 -1.79 18.47 -21.03
CA ASP A 152 -1.14 17.61 -22.02
C ASP A 152 0.32 17.29 -21.68
N ASP A 153 0.98 18.22 -20.96
CA ASP A 153 2.39 18.14 -20.57
C ASP A 153 2.56 18.37 -19.05
N PRO A 154 2.23 17.35 -18.23
CA PRO A 154 2.57 17.36 -16.81
C PRO A 154 4.06 17.22 -16.58
N THR A 155 4.54 17.73 -15.46
CA THR A 155 5.92 17.48 -15.03
C THR A 155 6.01 16.06 -14.47
N GLU A 156 6.98 15.29 -14.94
CA GLU A 156 7.28 13.95 -14.42
C GLU A 156 8.09 14.06 -13.12
N GLY A 157 7.78 13.17 -12.18
CA GLY A 157 8.45 13.07 -10.88
C GLY A 157 7.60 13.53 -9.71
N THR A 158 8.27 13.94 -8.64
CA THR A 158 7.64 14.34 -7.39
C THR A 158 8.25 15.65 -6.90
N PHE A 159 7.44 16.46 -6.21
CA PHE A 159 7.83 17.75 -5.65
C PHE A 159 8.04 17.70 -4.13
N THR A 160 7.79 16.54 -3.50
CA THR A 160 8.02 16.34 -2.08
C THR A 160 8.45 14.91 -1.81
N ASP A 161 9.41 14.73 -0.92
CA ASP A 161 9.92 13.42 -0.56
C ASP A 161 8.86 12.67 0.25
N LYS A 162 8.50 11.46 -0.21
CA LYS A 162 7.58 10.52 0.47
C LYS A 162 6.25 11.13 0.93
N ILE A 163 5.32 11.28 -0.01
CA ILE A 163 3.96 11.73 0.30
C ILE A 163 3.18 10.62 0.99
N THR A 164 2.80 10.85 2.25
CA THR A 164 1.75 10.12 2.97
C THR A 164 1.92 8.59 3.07
N GLY A 165 1.34 7.96 4.09
CA GLY A 165 1.39 6.52 4.35
C GLY A 165 0.58 5.72 3.34
N SER A 166 0.96 5.74 2.06
CA SER A 166 0.55 4.73 1.10
C SER A 166 1.17 3.39 1.51
N LYS A 167 0.44 2.30 1.31
CA LYS A 167 0.83 0.95 1.77
C LYS A 167 2.26 0.53 1.34
N TYR A 168 2.76 1.14 0.27
CA TYR A 168 4.06 0.85 -0.32
C TYR A 168 4.99 2.07 -0.44
N GLY A 169 4.72 3.18 0.26
CA GLY A 169 5.54 4.40 0.17
C GLY A 169 5.70 4.90 -1.27
N THR A 170 4.62 4.85 -2.05
CA THR A 170 4.61 5.22 -3.47
C THR A 170 4.60 6.75 -3.58
N ASN A 171 5.53 7.31 -4.37
CA ASN A 171 5.57 8.74 -4.67
C ASN A 171 4.64 9.10 -5.83
N PHE A 172 4.34 10.39 -5.98
CA PHE A 172 3.76 10.91 -7.23
C PHE A 172 4.70 10.65 -8.40
N ASN A 173 4.11 10.40 -9.56
CA ASN A 173 4.83 10.25 -10.82
C ASN A 173 4.57 11.43 -11.77
N LEU A 174 3.46 12.14 -11.59
CA LEU A 174 3.07 13.28 -12.40
C LEU A 174 2.53 14.39 -11.51
N TYR A 175 2.89 15.63 -11.82
CA TYR A 175 2.31 16.80 -11.18
C TYR A 175 2.25 18.01 -12.10
N LYS A 176 1.40 18.97 -11.74
CA LYS A 176 1.30 20.27 -12.40
C LYS A 176 0.97 21.33 -11.35
N THR A 177 1.56 22.51 -11.46
CA THR A 177 1.20 23.65 -10.61
C THR A 177 -0.30 23.95 -10.74
N ALA A 178 -0.96 24.13 -9.62
CA ALA A 178 -2.37 24.48 -9.52
C ALA A 178 -2.53 25.91 -9.00
N LYS A 179 -3.71 26.50 -9.26
CA LYS A 179 -4.08 27.76 -8.63
C LYS A 179 -4.28 27.53 -7.13
N ILE A 180 -3.67 28.39 -6.32
CA ILE A 180 -3.84 28.39 -4.87
C ILE A 180 -5.27 28.81 -4.54
N THR A 181 -5.86 28.12 -3.57
CA THR A 181 -7.15 28.47 -2.99
C THR A 181 -7.02 28.52 -1.48
N ASP A 182 -7.89 29.31 -0.86
CA ASP A 182 -7.89 29.58 0.58
C ASP A 182 -8.47 28.38 1.34
N ILE A 183 -7.63 27.36 1.52
CA ILE A 183 -7.89 26.18 2.34
C ILE A 183 -7.25 26.43 3.70
N ALA A 184 -8.03 26.23 4.77
CA ALA A 184 -7.52 26.39 6.12
C ALA A 184 -6.35 25.42 6.38
N ILE A 185 -5.31 25.95 7.02
CA ILE A 185 -4.06 25.26 7.36
C ILE A 185 -4.12 24.94 8.86
N PRO A 186 -3.67 23.76 9.31
CA PRO A 186 -3.68 23.42 10.73
C PRO A 186 -2.81 24.36 11.56
N GLN A 187 -3.22 24.60 12.80
CA GLN A 187 -2.37 25.24 13.80
C GLN A 187 -1.56 24.19 14.55
N VAL A 188 -0.30 24.51 14.83
CA VAL A 188 0.60 23.66 15.61
C VAL A 188 1.18 24.53 16.72
N GLU A 189 0.95 24.14 17.95
CA GLU A 189 1.42 24.84 19.15
C GLU A 189 2.41 23.95 19.89
N ILE A 190 3.62 24.45 20.18
CA ILE A 190 4.57 23.77 21.06
C ILE A 190 4.32 24.27 22.47
N LEU A 191 3.72 23.41 23.30
CA LEU A 191 3.33 23.72 24.68
C LEU A 191 4.50 23.55 25.65
N LYS A 192 5.42 22.64 25.34
CA LYS A 192 6.62 22.38 26.13
C LYS A 192 7.75 21.90 25.23
N ASP A 193 8.93 22.44 25.47
CA ASP A 193 10.19 21.94 24.93
C ASP A 193 11.28 22.14 25.98
N THR A 194 11.77 21.05 26.56
CA THR A 194 12.76 21.13 27.63
C THR A 194 13.58 19.86 27.74
N ILE A 195 14.83 20.00 28.20
CA ILE A 195 15.74 18.86 28.38
C ILE A 195 15.68 18.40 29.84
N ILE A 196 15.39 17.12 30.05
CA ILE A 196 15.35 16.44 31.35
C ILE A 196 16.12 15.12 31.21
N ASP A 197 17.11 14.89 32.08
CA ASP A 197 17.88 13.64 32.15
C ASP A 197 18.47 13.18 30.80
N ARG A 198 19.02 14.12 30.02
CA ARG A 198 19.59 13.91 28.66
C ARG A 198 18.57 13.60 27.55
N TYR A 199 17.29 13.85 27.79
CA TYR A 199 16.24 13.75 26.76
C TYR A 199 15.52 15.08 26.62
N ARG A 200 15.32 15.52 25.37
CA ARG A 200 14.43 16.62 25.01
C ARG A 200 12.99 16.10 25.06
N ASN A 201 12.17 16.73 25.89
CA ASN A 201 10.76 16.39 26.11
C ASN A 201 9.92 17.46 25.44
N ILE A 202 9.13 17.03 24.46
CA ILE A 202 8.33 17.91 23.61
C ILE A 202 6.85 17.59 23.83
N HIS A 203 6.04 18.61 24.04
CA HIS A 203 4.59 18.55 24.06
C HIS A 203 4.07 19.51 23.01
N LEU A 204 3.37 19.00 22.01
CA LEU A 204 2.78 19.79 20.95
C LEU A 204 1.30 19.48 20.79
N LYS A 205 0.56 20.47 20.31
CA LYS A 205 -0.86 20.40 20.02
C LYS A 205 -1.08 20.71 18.54
N ILE A 206 -1.77 19.83 17.82
CA ILE A 206 -2.15 20.05 16.42
C ILE A 206 -3.66 20.23 16.36
N ILE A 207 -4.08 21.39 15.87
CA ILE A 207 -5.48 21.81 15.81
C ILE A 207 -5.87 21.88 14.32
N PRO A 208 -6.68 20.93 13.82
CA PRO A 208 -7.25 21.02 12.48
C PRO A 208 -8.21 22.22 12.39
N GLU A 209 -8.06 23.03 11.34
CA GLU A 209 -8.90 24.21 11.08
C GLU A 209 -9.98 23.95 10.01
N LYS A 210 -10.14 22.67 9.64
CA LYS A 210 -11.14 22.17 8.69
C LYS A 210 -11.47 20.72 8.99
N HIS A 211 -12.51 20.20 8.34
CA HIS A 211 -12.77 18.77 8.33
C HIS A 211 -11.61 17.99 7.70
N VAL A 212 -10.96 17.14 8.48
CA VAL A 212 -9.83 16.29 8.09
C VAL A 212 -10.21 14.83 8.35
N ASN A 213 -9.89 13.95 7.41
CA ASN A 213 -10.14 12.52 7.54
C ASN A 213 -8.92 11.76 8.07
N ARG A 214 -7.73 12.24 7.71
CA ARG A 214 -6.47 11.61 8.09
C ARG A 214 -5.40 12.67 8.31
N LEU A 215 -4.65 12.53 9.39
CA LEU A 215 -3.45 13.30 9.67
C LEU A 215 -2.27 12.34 9.71
N GLU A 216 -1.16 12.77 9.13
CA GLU A 216 0.10 12.03 9.21
C GLU A 216 1.25 12.93 9.62
N LEU A 217 2.13 12.37 10.44
CA LEU A 217 3.35 13.01 10.89
C LEU A 217 4.54 12.19 10.40
N ILE A 218 5.44 12.84 9.67
CA ILE A 218 6.62 12.22 9.07
C ILE A 218 7.84 13.01 9.54
N SER A 219 8.90 12.32 9.97
CA SER A 219 10.17 12.95 10.31
C SER A 219 11.02 13.17 9.07
N LYS A 220 11.71 14.31 8.98
CA LYS A 220 12.80 14.47 8.00
C LYS A 220 14.08 13.77 8.49
N ASP A 221 14.29 13.71 9.79
CA ASP A 221 15.49 13.19 10.43
C ASP A 221 15.36 11.77 10.98
N ASP A 222 16.50 11.23 11.42
CA ASP A 222 16.60 9.97 12.15
C ASP A 222 16.42 10.27 13.64
N LEU A 223 15.29 9.84 14.20
CA LEU A 223 14.87 10.13 15.57
C LEU A 223 14.64 8.85 16.36
N HIS A 224 14.97 8.87 17.65
CA HIS A 224 14.77 7.78 18.60
C HIS A 224 13.79 8.19 19.69
N PHE A 225 12.59 7.61 19.68
CA PHE A 225 11.54 7.95 20.63
C PHE A 225 11.66 7.08 21.87
N LYS A 226 11.89 7.70 23.03
CA LYS A 226 11.87 7.04 24.35
C LYS A 226 10.46 6.97 24.93
N THR A 227 9.70 8.05 24.81
CA THR A 227 8.27 8.08 25.15
C THR A 227 7.48 8.64 23.98
N PHE A 228 6.22 8.23 23.87
CA PHE A 228 5.27 8.75 22.88
C PHE A 228 3.86 8.57 23.45
N ILE A 229 3.19 9.69 23.67
CA ILE A 229 1.86 9.78 24.28
C ILE A 229 0.99 10.56 23.30
N LEU A 230 -0.11 9.94 22.90
CA LEU A 230 -1.06 10.51 21.95
C LEU A 230 -2.43 10.60 22.64
N ASN A 231 -2.98 11.79 22.77
CA ASN A 231 -4.28 12.05 23.39
C ASN A 231 -4.40 11.39 24.80
N GLY A 232 -3.31 11.43 25.57
CA GLY A 232 -3.22 10.82 26.91
C GLY A 232 -2.91 9.32 26.93
N GLU A 233 -2.92 8.63 25.79
CA GLU A 233 -2.59 7.20 25.67
C GLU A 233 -1.11 7.00 25.35
N ALA A 234 -0.39 6.34 26.25
CA ALA A 234 1.04 6.06 26.08
C ALA A 234 1.28 4.81 25.21
N LEU A 235 2.13 4.96 24.19
CA LEU A 235 2.53 3.83 23.35
C LEU A 235 3.41 2.86 24.16
N LYS A 236 2.97 1.60 24.24
CA LYS A 236 3.70 0.56 24.99
C LYS A 236 4.90 0.06 24.19
N GLY A 237 6.10 0.22 24.76
CA GLY A 237 7.32 -0.37 24.24
C GLY A 237 7.41 -1.89 24.42
N LYS A 238 8.35 -2.52 23.71
CA LYS A 238 8.80 -3.87 24.06
C LYS A 238 9.64 -3.78 25.33
N GLN A 239 9.43 -4.72 26.27
CA GLN A 239 10.27 -4.81 27.46
C GLN A 239 11.75 -4.92 27.04
N GLU A 240 12.63 -4.27 27.81
CA GLU A 240 14.11 -4.27 27.66
C GLU A 240 14.73 -3.36 26.57
N LYS A 241 13.95 -2.52 25.86
CA LYS A 241 14.52 -1.51 24.95
C LYS A 241 14.49 -0.10 25.54
N GLU A 242 15.57 0.65 25.33
CA GLU A 242 15.66 2.08 25.70
C GLU A 242 14.65 2.94 24.93
N PHE A 243 14.49 2.66 23.63
CA PHE A 243 13.56 3.37 22.74
C PHE A 243 12.38 2.49 22.37
N ILE A 244 11.19 3.09 22.33
CA ILE A 244 9.94 2.40 21.97
C ILE A 244 9.82 2.19 20.46
N PHE A 245 10.30 3.15 19.65
CA PHE A 245 10.46 3.05 18.20
C PHE A 245 11.44 4.12 17.68
N ASP A 246 11.81 4.02 16.40
CA ASP A 246 12.75 4.92 15.71
C ASP A 246 12.28 5.22 14.28
N THR A 247 12.81 6.28 13.67
CA THR A 247 12.56 6.64 12.26
C THR A 247 13.66 6.21 11.28
N LEU A 248 14.64 5.40 11.70
CA LEU A 248 15.84 5.06 10.91
C LEU A 248 15.51 4.38 9.58
N LYS A 249 14.54 3.46 9.59
CA LYS A 249 14.10 2.73 8.40
C LYS A 249 12.86 3.31 7.77
N ASN A 250 11.98 3.88 8.59
CA ASN A 250 10.71 4.43 8.18
C ASN A 250 10.50 5.78 8.84
N LYS A 251 10.44 6.83 8.02
CA LYS A 251 10.28 8.21 8.46
C LYS A 251 8.89 8.51 9.05
N HIS A 252 7.92 7.62 8.86
CA HIS A 252 6.56 7.80 9.36
C HIS A 252 6.47 7.65 10.89
N ILE A 253 6.01 8.69 11.57
CA ILE A 253 5.81 8.71 13.03
C ILE A 253 4.36 8.31 13.37
N LEU A 254 3.38 8.99 12.80
CA LEU A 254 1.97 8.85 13.19
C LEU A 254 1.04 8.85 11.97
N SER A 255 0.04 7.98 12.00
CA SER A 255 -1.15 8.02 11.14
C SER A 255 -2.35 8.09 12.06
N TYR A 256 -3.07 9.21 12.05
CA TYR A 256 -4.29 9.41 12.81
C TYR A 256 -5.49 9.47 11.85
N PHE A 257 -6.53 8.69 12.15
CA PHE A 257 -7.78 8.68 11.39
C PHE A 257 -8.88 9.30 12.25
N PHE A 258 -9.46 10.40 11.78
CA PHE A 258 -10.47 11.13 12.54
C PHE A 258 -11.81 10.41 12.47
N THR A 259 -12.43 10.23 13.63
CA THR A 259 -13.81 9.76 13.78
C THR A 259 -14.78 10.92 14.03
N GLU A 260 -14.30 11.97 14.69
CA GLU A 260 -15.04 13.19 14.99
C GLU A 260 -14.33 14.38 14.36
N ASN A 261 -15.14 15.35 13.92
CA ASN A 261 -14.62 16.62 13.43
C ASN A 261 -13.99 17.39 14.60
N ASP A 262 -12.99 18.21 14.29
CA ASP A 262 -12.38 19.16 15.25
C ASP A 262 -11.66 18.49 16.44
N THR A 263 -11.35 17.19 16.34
CA THR A 263 -10.50 16.52 17.33
C THR A 263 -9.12 17.17 17.34
N ILE A 264 -8.67 17.62 18.51
CA ILE A 264 -7.33 18.14 18.68
C ILE A 264 -6.37 16.98 18.96
N ILE A 265 -5.23 16.98 18.29
CA ILE A 265 -4.17 15.99 18.53
C ILE A 265 -3.23 16.55 19.59
N ASP A 266 -3.24 15.93 20.77
CA ASP A 266 -2.29 16.21 21.84
C ASP A 266 -1.16 15.17 21.80
N LEU A 267 0.05 15.61 21.49
CA LEU A 267 1.19 14.73 21.28
C LEU A 267 2.33 15.12 22.21
N SER A 268 2.76 14.19 23.05
CA SER A 268 3.94 14.34 23.91
C SER A 268 4.95 13.22 23.67
N PHE A 269 6.22 13.56 23.51
CA PHE A 269 7.27 12.57 23.31
C PHE A 269 8.61 13.02 23.89
N SER A 270 9.55 12.07 24.00
CA SER A 270 10.94 12.35 24.38
C SER A 270 11.92 11.69 23.43
N ILE A 271 12.96 12.44 23.07
CA ILE A 271 14.07 12.04 22.20
C ILE A 271 15.41 12.41 22.85
N PRO A 272 16.54 11.78 22.52
CA PRO A 272 17.86 12.20 22.99
C PRO A 272 18.11 13.70 22.80
N GLU A 273 18.74 14.36 23.77
CA GLU A 273 18.94 15.82 23.77
C GLU A 273 19.74 16.39 22.58
N LYS A 274 20.47 15.53 21.86
CA LYS A 274 21.27 15.89 20.68
C LYS A 274 20.52 15.71 19.36
N GLU A 275 19.34 15.11 19.39
CA GLU A 275 18.48 14.99 18.23
C GLU A 275 17.61 16.24 18.11
N ASP A 276 17.60 16.81 16.91
CA ASP A 276 16.78 17.96 16.57
C ASP A 276 15.64 17.50 15.64
N PRO A 277 14.38 17.53 16.08
CA PRO A 277 13.30 17.00 15.28
C PRO A 277 12.88 17.99 14.21
N ASP A 278 13.04 17.65 12.92
CA ASP A 278 12.27 18.26 11.83
C ASP A 278 11.15 17.30 11.39
N MET A 279 9.92 17.80 11.34
CA MET A 279 8.74 17.02 10.99
C MET A 279 7.86 17.69 9.93
N GLU A 280 7.24 16.88 9.09
CA GLU A 280 6.21 17.27 8.14
C GLU A 280 4.85 16.72 8.57
N LEU A 281 3.89 17.63 8.64
CA LEU A 281 2.48 17.37 8.89
C LEU A 281 1.71 17.31 7.57
N PHE A 282 0.93 16.25 7.38
CA PHE A 282 0.05 16.08 6.24
C PHE A 282 -1.40 15.90 6.71
N GLU A 283 -2.28 16.80 6.30
CA GLU A 283 -3.72 16.67 6.52
C GLU A 283 -4.46 16.34 5.23
N ALA A 284 -5.15 15.20 5.20
CA ALA A 284 -5.95 14.78 4.07
C ALA A 284 -7.46 14.84 4.35
N SER A 285 -8.19 15.47 3.44
CA SER A 285 -9.66 15.50 3.41
C SER A 285 -10.17 14.80 2.15
N TYR A 286 -11.15 13.90 2.28
CA TYR A 286 -11.68 13.08 1.17
C TYR A 286 -12.87 13.73 0.46
N ASP A 287 -12.74 15.03 0.20
CA ASP A 287 -13.81 15.86 -0.33
C ASP A 287 -13.44 16.58 -1.63
N LEU A 288 -12.38 16.16 -2.33
CA LEU A 288 -11.82 16.86 -3.49
C LEU A 288 -12.87 17.37 -4.50
N PHE A 289 -13.84 16.51 -4.86
CA PHE A 289 -14.89 16.85 -5.84
C PHE A 289 -16.07 17.64 -5.25
N LYS A 290 -16.22 17.64 -3.92
CA LYS A 290 -17.31 18.32 -3.19
C LYS A 290 -16.85 19.66 -2.59
N ASN A 291 -15.56 19.81 -2.33
CA ASN A 291 -14.95 20.94 -1.64
C ASN A 291 -15.21 22.26 -2.38
N ALA A 292 -15.85 23.21 -1.68
CA ALA A 292 -16.23 24.50 -2.25
C ALA A 292 -15.01 25.33 -2.71
N LYS A 293 -13.91 25.29 -1.95
CA LYS A 293 -12.67 26.01 -2.25
C LYS A 293 -11.94 25.39 -3.45
N ILE A 294 -12.05 24.09 -3.67
CA ILE A 294 -11.54 23.45 -4.90
C ILE A 294 -12.38 23.85 -6.11
N LYS A 295 -13.71 23.94 -5.96
CA LYS A 295 -14.59 24.38 -7.05
C LYS A 295 -14.34 25.83 -7.49
N THR A 296 -13.77 26.70 -6.64
CA THR A 296 -13.40 28.06 -7.07
C THR A 296 -12.21 28.08 -8.02
N VAL A 297 -11.28 27.13 -7.91
CA VAL A 297 -10.11 27.01 -8.79
C VAL A 297 -10.32 26.04 -9.94
N LYS A 298 -11.26 25.10 -9.79
CA LYS A 298 -11.64 24.13 -10.83
C LYS A 298 -13.16 23.88 -10.78
N PRO A 299 -13.99 24.75 -11.39
CA PRO A 299 -15.45 24.67 -11.27
C PRO A 299 -16.08 23.53 -12.08
N ASN A 300 -15.52 23.19 -13.24
CA ASN A 300 -16.09 22.24 -14.19
C ASN A 300 -15.33 20.90 -14.15
N ILE A 301 -15.35 20.22 -12.99
CA ILE A 301 -14.75 18.89 -12.87
C ILE A 301 -15.67 17.84 -13.50
N ILE A 302 -15.13 17.11 -14.48
CA ILE A 302 -15.77 15.94 -15.06
C ILE A 302 -15.40 14.74 -14.20
N LEU A 303 -16.39 14.07 -13.62
CA LEU A 303 -16.17 12.86 -12.82
C LEU A 303 -15.71 11.68 -13.69
N ARG A 304 -15.12 10.67 -13.04
CA ARG A 304 -14.68 9.44 -13.68
C ARG A 304 -15.81 8.73 -14.44
N ASP A 305 -15.49 8.17 -15.60
CA ASP A 305 -16.38 7.25 -16.30
C ASP A 305 -16.63 5.99 -15.45
N SER A 306 -17.77 5.33 -15.66
CA SER A 306 -18.08 4.01 -15.11
C SER A 306 -17.02 2.92 -15.32
N ILE A 307 -16.17 3.05 -16.36
CA ILE A 307 -15.05 2.14 -16.63
C ILE A 307 -13.77 2.51 -15.88
N MET A 308 -13.78 3.57 -15.06
CA MET A 308 -12.63 4.03 -14.27
C MET A 308 -12.91 3.89 -12.78
N MET A 309 -11.85 3.82 -11.98
CA MET A 309 -11.92 3.80 -10.53
C MET A 309 -10.73 4.53 -9.92
N PRO A 310 -10.84 4.99 -8.66
CA PRO A 310 -9.68 5.46 -7.92
C PRO A 310 -8.62 4.35 -7.81
N THR A 311 -7.35 4.67 -8.07
CA THR A 311 -6.21 3.78 -7.83
C THR A 311 -6.23 3.29 -6.37
N PRO A 312 -6.20 1.96 -6.13
CA PRO A 312 -6.23 1.42 -4.77
C PRO A 312 -4.87 1.53 -4.07
N PHE A 313 -4.88 1.43 -2.74
CA PHE A 313 -3.69 1.40 -1.86
C PHE A 313 -2.83 2.68 -1.83
N VAL A 314 -3.33 3.77 -2.41
CA VAL A 314 -2.75 5.13 -2.33
C VAL A 314 -3.81 6.11 -1.84
N LEU A 315 -3.39 7.23 -1.24
CA LEU A 315 -4.30 8.35 -0.97
C LEU A 315 -4.83 8.85 -2.31
N ASN A 316 -6.14 9.09 -2.45
CA ASN A 316 -6.71 9.47 -3.73
C ASN A 316 -7.98 10.29 -3.52
N ASP A 317 -8.38 11.08 -4.51
CA ASP A 317 -9.56 11.93 -4.47
C ASP A 317 -9.58 12.85 -3.24
N ALA A 318 -8.40 13.32 -2.87
CA ALA A 318 -8.17 14.02 -1.62
C ALA A 318 -7.59 15.42 -1.84
N VAL A 319 -7.92 16.30 -0.89
CA VAL A 319 -7.26 17.58 -0.67
C VAL A 319 -6.23 17.36 0.43
N LEU A 320 -4.96 17.57 0.12
CA LEU A 320 -3.84 17.41 1.02
C LEU A 320 -3.26 18.78 1.37
N VAL A 321 -3.09 19.06 2.65
CA VAL A 321 -2.33 20.21 3.14
C VAL A 321 -1.04 19.69 3.77
N LYS A 322 0.09 20.19 3.30
CA LYS A 322 1.43 19.93 3.85
C LYS A 322 1.88 21.16 4.65
N LYS A 323 2.41 20.93 5.84
CA LYS A 323 2.99 21.97 6.71
C LYS A 323 4.21 21.43 7.46
N SER A 324 5.28 22.18 7.55
CA SER A 324 6.46 21.82 8.36
C SER A 324 6.24 22.22 9.81
N ILE A 325 6.78 21.42 10.74
CA ILE A 325 6.83 21.72 12.16
C ILE A 325 8.30 21.88 12.53
N ASN A 326 8.70 23.14 12.76
CA ASN A 326 10.04 23.48 13.22
C ASN A 326 10.00 23.71 14.74
N PHE A 327 11.03 23.22 15.44
CA PHE A 327 11.16 23.30 16.90
C PHE A 327 12.29 24.25 17.32
N ASP A 328 12.64 25.20 16.44
CA ASP A 328 13.64 26.26 16.66
C ASP A 328 13.13 27.42 17.52
#